data_AF-A0A0D2MG29-F1
#
_entry.id   AF-A0A0D2MG29-F1
#
_cell.length_a   1.000
_cell.length_b   1.000
_cell.length_c   1.000
_cell.angle_alpha   90.00
_cell.angle_beta   90.00
_cell.angle_gamma   90.00
#
_symmetry.space_group_name_H-M   'P 1'
#
loop_
_entity.id
_entity.type
_entity.pdbx_description
1 polymer ?
#
loop_
_entity_poly.entity_id
_entity_poly.type
_entity_poly.pdbx_seq_one_letter_code
_entity_poly.pdbx_strand_id
1 'polypeptide(L)'
;MGGPRATRLTGYLFHELMFWHDAGHFGSVKRRIQPARHVEHSETKRRMHNLIAVSGLMEQLKLLAPRQATIDELSRGLLNAHAAHGDQRSVDWR
;
A
#
# COMPACT_ATOMS: atom_id res chain seq x y z
N MET A 1 -21.08 -30.62 -17.89
CA MET A 1 -21.51 -30.58 -16.48
C MET A 1 -20.36 -30.04 -15.64
N GLY A 2 -20.33 -28.72 -15.40
CA GLY A 2 -19.30 -28.11 -14.54
C GLY A 2 -19.65 -28.37 -13.08
N GLY A 3 -18.81 -29.10 -12.36
CA GLY A 3 -18.99 -29.34 -10.92
C GLY A 3 -19.00 -28.04 -10.11
N PRO A 4 -19.47 -28.08 -8.85
CA PRO A 4 -19.60 -26.89 -8.02
C PRO A 4 -18.24 -26.17 -7.92
N ARG A 5 -18.17 -24.94 -8.45
CA ARG A 5 -17.02 -24.06 -8.22
C ARG A 5 -17.02 -23.77 -6.72
N ALA A 6 -15.98 -24.22 -6.02
CA ALA A 6 -15.71 -23.75 -4.67
C ALA A 6 -15.80 -22.22 -4.66
N THR A 7 -16.69 -21.67 -3.83
CA THR A 7 -16.86 -20.22 -3.70
C THR A 7 -15.55 -19.67 -3.16
N ARG A 8 -14.71 -19.09 -4.05
CA ARG A 8 -13.39 -18.58 -3.67
C ARG A 8 -13.57 -17.34 -2.81
N LEU A 9 -13.31 -17.46 -1.51
CA LEU A 9 -13.25 -16.32 -0.60
C LEU A 9 -11.99 -15.49 -0.90
N THR A 10 -12.16 -14.34 -1.54
CA THR A 10 -11.05 -13.44 -1.90
C THR A 10 -10.99 -12.29 -0.91
N GLY A 11 -9.84 -12.13 -0.24
CA GLY A 11 -9.61 -11.02 0.69
C GLY A 11 -9.21 -9.74 -0.04
N TYR A 12 -9.65 -8.58 0.49
CA TYR A 12 -9.24 -7.26 0.04
C TYR A 12 -8.81 -6.41 1.23
N LEU A 13 -7.60 -5.86 1.18
CA LEU A 13 -7.01 -5.09 2.26
C LEU A 13 -6.67 -3.69 1.77
N PHE A 14 -7.12 -2.68 2.50
CA PHE A 14 -6.89 -1.28 2.19
C PHE A 14 -6.99 -0.43 3.47
N HIS A 15 -6.20 0.65 3.53
CA HIS A 15 -6.33 1.73 4.52
C HIS A 15 -6.03 3.08 3.85
N GLU A 16 -6.78 4.14 4.19
CA GLU A 16 -6.63 5.46 3.58
C GLU A 16 -5.20 6.03 3.73
N LEU A 17 -4.56 5.79 4.87
CA LEU A 17 -3.16 6.21 5.12
C LEU A 17 -2.15 5.65 4.09
N MET A 18 -2.46 4.54 3.41
CA MET A 18 -1.60 4.01 2.34
C MET A 18 -1.51 4.96 1.15
N PHE A 19 -2.47 5.88 0.98
CA PHE A 19 -2.45 6.91 -0.06
C PHE A 19 -1.75 8.20 0.38
N TRP A 20 -1.34 8.29 1.64
CA TRP A 20 -0.76 9.51 2.20
C TRP A 20 0.77 9.49 2.19
N HIS A 21 1.37 8.36 1.79
CA HIS A 21 2.81 8.31 1.50
C HIS A 21 3.16 9.31 0.40
N ASP A 22 3.93 10.33 0.76
CA ASP A 22 4.46 11.32 -0.16
C ASP A 22 5.83 10.90 -0.68
N ALA A 23 5.91 10.57 -1.97
CA ALA A 23 7.15 10.23 -2.66
C ALA A 23 7.89 11.49 -3.20
N GLY A 24 7.36 12.68 -2.96
CA GLY A 24 7.87 13.94 -3.51
C GLY A 24 7.59 14.09 -5.02
N HIS A 25 8.40 14.89 -5.70
CA HIS A 25 8.30 15.14 -7.13
C HIS A 25 9.33 14.33 -7.92
N PHE A 26 8.96 13.87 -9.12
CA PHE A 26 9.91 13.36 -10.09
C PHE A 26 10.88 14.49 -10.46
N GLY A 27 12.17 14.29 -10.23
CA GLY A 27 13.20 15.34 -10.39
C GLY A 27 13.83 15.83 -9.09
N SER A 28 13.30 15.48 -7.91
CA SER A 28 13.98 15.70 -6.62
C SER A 28 15.33 14.96 -6.52
N VAL A 29 15.53 13.96 -7.37
CA VAL A 29 16.69 13.06 -7.39
C VAL A 29 17.79 13.44 -8.40
N LYS A 30 17.53 14.31 -9.39
CA LYS A 30 18.53 14.67 -10.42
C LYS A 30 18.37 16.10 -10.95
N ARG A 31 19.50 16.83 -11.04
CA ARG A 31 19.56 18.14 -11.69
C ARG A 31 19.22 18.03 -13.18
N ARG A 32 18.55 19.06 -13.74
CA ARG A 32 18.14 19.19 -15.16
C ARG A 32 16.95 18.31 -15.60
N ILE A 33 16.18 17.77 -14.67
CA ILE A 33 14.89 17.14 -14.98
C ILE A 33 13.77 18.12 -14.63
N GLN A 34 12.79 18.28 -15.51
CA GLN A 34 11.60 19.07 -15.21
C GLN A 34 10.82 18.41 -14.06
N PRO A 35 10.49 19.15 -12.98
CA PRO A 35 9.65 18.63 -11.92
C PRO A 35 8.34 18.10 -12.49
N ALA A 36 8.04 16.85 -12.17
CA ALA A 36 6.80 16.21 -12.55
C ALA A 36 6.27 15.38 -11.37
N ARG A 37 5.09 14.81 -11.55
CA ARG A 37 4.50 13.92 -10.56
C ARG A 37 5.35 12.66 -10.39
N HIS A 38 5.66 12.26 -9.15
CA HIS A 38 6.43 11.04 -8.90
C HIS A 38 5.66 9.80 -9.38
N VAL A 39 6.36 8.81 -9.96
CA VAL A 39 5.73 7.60 -10.52
C VAL A 39 4.96 6.78 -9.48
N GLU A 40 5.38 6.85 -8.21
CA GLU A 40 4.71 6.18 -7.08
C GLU A 40 3.60 7.00 -6.41
N HIS A 41 3.15 8.09 -7.03
CA HIS A 41 2.09 8.93 -6.49
C HIS A 41 0.83 8.12 -6.13
N SER A 42 0.08 8.62 -5.13
CA SER A 42 -1.07 7.91 -4.56
C SER A 42 -2.24 7.69 -5.52
N GLU A 43 -2.48 8.59 -6.49
CA GLU A 43 -3.66 8.52 -7.34
C GLU A 43 -3.77 7.25 -8.18
N THR A 44 -2.67 6.60 -8.55
CA THR A 44 -2.72 5.32 -9.29
C THR A 44 -3.43 4.26 -8.44
N LYS A 45 -3.07 4.17 -7.15
CA LYS A 45 -3.64 3.22 -6.20
C LYS A 45 -5.05 3.64 -5.78
N ARG A 46 -5.29 4.95 -5.59
CA ARG A 46 -6.62 5.49 -5.25
C ARG A 46 -7.65 5.23 -6.34
N ARG A 47 -7.31 5.48 -7.61
CA ARG A 47 -8.21 5.23 -8.74
C ARG A 47 -8.52 3.74 -8.91
N MET A 48 -7.57 2.85 -8.63
CA MET A 48 -7.81 1.41 -8.60
C MET A 48 -8.79 1.02 -7.50
N HIS A 49 -8.61 1.51 -6.27
CA HIS A 49 -9.55 1.28 -5.17
C HIS A 49 -10.97 1.78 -5.51
N ASN A 50 -11.06 3.01 -6.03
CA ASN A 50 -12.33 3.60 -6.44
C ASN A 50 -13.01 2.77 -7.53
N LEU A 51 -12.27 2.27 -8.51
CA LEU A 51 -12.81 1.40 -9.55
C LEU A 51 -13.39 0.10 -8.98
N ILE A 52 -12.69 -0.54 -8.03
CA ILE A 52 -13.19 -1.73 -7.33
C ILE A 52 -14.49 -1.43 -6.59
N ALA A 53 -14.57 -0.27 -5.93
CA ALA A 53 -15.78 0.16 -5.23
C ALA A 53 -16.96 0.39 -6.19
N VAL A 54 -16.77 1.20 -7.25
CA VAL A 54 -17.87 1.58 -8.16
C VAL A 54 -18.30 0.47 -9.14
N SER A 55 -17.45 -0.53 -9.36
CA SER A 55 -17.77 -1.68 -10.23
C SER A 55 -18.65 -2.74 -9.56
N GLY A 56 -18.93 -2.63 -8.25
CA GLY A 56 -19.63 -3.66 -7.49
C GLY A 56 -18.76 -4.87 -7.13
N LEU A 57 -17.47 -4.90 -7.53
CA LEU A 57 -16.55 -5.97 -7.15
C LEU A 57 -16.33 -6.03 -5.64
N MET A 58 -16.39 -4.88 -4.95
CA MET A 58 -16.20 -4.81 -3.50
C MET A 58 -17.16 -5.72 -2.72
N GLU A 59 -18.39 -5.90 -3.19
CA GLU A 59 -19.42 -6.74 -2.55
C GLU A 59 -19.08 -8.24 -2.58
N GLN A 60 -18.16 -8.64 -3.48
CA GLN A 60 -17.71 -10.02 -3.64
C GLN A 60 -16.42 -10.32 -2.86
N LEU A 61 -15.88 -9.31 -2.16
CA LEU A 61 -14.60 -9.39 -1.46
C LEU A 61 -14.79 -9.38 0.06
N LYS A 62 -13.93 -10.11 0.77
CA LYS A 62 -13.83 -10.02 2.23
C LYS A 62 -12.88 -8.90 2.60
N LEU A 63 -13.39 -7.80 3.14
CA LEU A 63 -12.56 -6.72 3.67
C LEU A 63 -11.72 -7.22 4.85
N LEU A 64 -10.42 -6.96 4.79
CA LEU A 64 -9.45 -7.26 5.84
C LEU A 64 -8.98 -5.96 6.49
N ALA A 65 -9.05 -5.91 7.82
CA ALA A 65 -8.54 -4.78 8.58
C ALA A 65 -6.99 -4.85 8.63
N PRO A 66 -6.28 -3.83 8.15
CA PRO A 66 -4.83 -3.78 8.28
C PRO A 66 -4.42 -3.45 9.71
N ARG A 67 -3.21 -3.89 10.08
CA ARG A 67 -2.50 -3.49 11.30
C ARG A 67 -1.07 -3.10 10.96
N GLN A 68 -0.45 -2.29 11.80
CA GLN A 68 0.98 -2.04 11.68
C GLN A 68 1.78 -3.34 11.88
N ALA A 69 2.86 -3.50 11.13
CA ALA A 69 3.81 -4.59 11.30
C ALA A 69 4.63 -4.36 12.58
N THR A 70 4.90 -5.42 13.33
CA THR A 70 5.78 -5.32 14.50
C THR A 70 7.24 -5.33 14.08
N ILE A 71 8.13 -4.82 14.93
CA ILE A 71 9.59 -4.88 14.68
C ILE A 71 10.07 -6.33 14.54
N ASP A 72 9.52 -7.25 15.34
CA ASP A 72 9.85 -8.69 15.24
C ASP A 72 9.47 -9.24 13.85
N GLU A 73 8.28 -8.90 13.34
CA GLU A 73 7.83 -9.31 12.01
C GLU A 73 8.72 -8.74 10.91
N LEU A 74 9.10 -7.46 11.01
CA LEU A 74 10.00 -6.82 10.06
C LEU A 74 11.39 -7.47 10.07
N SER A 75 11.90 -7.83 11.25
CA SER A 75 13.22 -8.42 11.45
C SER A 75 13.35 -9.86 10.93
N ARG A 76 12.23 -10.54 10.66
CA ARG A 76 12.24 -11.87 10.02
C ARG A 76 12.59 -11.80 8.53
N GLY A 77 12.23 -10.70 7.87
CA GLY A 77 12.44 -10.48 6.43
C GLY A 77 13.56 -9.49 6.09
N LEU A 78 14.00 -8.69 7.05
CA LEU A 78 15.04 -7.68 6.91
C LEU A 78 16.22 -7.98 7.84
N LEU A 79 17.42 -7.54 7.46
CA LEU A 79 18.55 -7.56 8.39
C LEU A 79 18.22 -6.67 9.61
N ASN A 80 18.42 -7.16 10.83
CA ASN A 80 18.04 -6.48 12.09
C ASN A 80 18.51 -5.01 12.18
N ALA A 81 19.69 -4.68 11.61
CA ALA A 81 20.21 -3.31 11.58
C ALA A 81 19.34 -2.32 10.79
N HIS A 82 18.59 -2.79 9.79
CA HIS A 82 17.72 -1.96 8.96
C HIS A 82 16.41 -1.62 9.68
N ALA A 83 15.87 -2.56 10.47
CA ALA A 83 14.65 -2.34 11.26
C ALA A 83 14.85 -1.24 12.31
N ALA A 84 16.01 -1.22 12.99
CA ALA A 84 16.35 -0.18 13.97
C ALA A 84 16.53 1.22 13.34
N HIS A 85 16.93 1.31 12.07
CA HIS A 85 17.17 2.59 11.40
C HIS A 85 15.89 3.21 10.80
N GLY A 86 14.88 2.38 10.48
CA GLY A 86 13.59 2.84 9.95
C GLY A 86 12.77 3.63 10.98
N ASP A 87 12.84 3.25 12.25
CA ASP A 87 12.13 3.90 13.37
C ASP A 87 12.56 5.37 13.54
N GLN A 88 13.84 5.68 13.37
CA GLN A 88 14.39 7.03 13.56
C GLN A 88 14.01 8.06 12.49
N ARG A 89 13.53 7.62 11.32
CA ARG A 89 13.11 8.51 10.22
C ARG A 89 11.60 8.62 10.08
N SER A 90 10.87 7.82 10.86
CA SER A 90 9.43 7.90 11.00
C SER A 90 9.10 9.05 11.95
N VAL A 91 8.36 10.04 11.49
CA VAL A 91 7.68 10.99 12.40
C VAL A 91 6.71 10.21 13.30
N ASP A 92 6.67 10.52 14.59
CA ASP A 92 5.77 9.87 15.56
C ASP A 92 4.31 10.12 15.12
N TRP A 93 3.61 9.05 14.73
CA TRP A 93 2.25 9.11 14.18
C TRP A 93 1.18 8.85 15.24
N ARG A 94 1.44 9.20 16.51
CA ARG A 94 0.45 9.14 17.59
C ARG A 94 -0.61 10.23 17.47
#